data_AF-A0AAF0ZAV0-F1
#
_entry.id   AF-A0AAF0ZAV0-F1
#
_cell.length_a   1.000
_cell.length_b   1.000
_cell.length_c   1.000
_cell.angle_alpha   90.00
_cell.angle_beta   90.00
_cell.angle_gamma   90.00
#
_symmetry.space_group_name_H-M   'P 1'
#
loop_
_entity.id
_entity.type
_entity.pdbx_description
1 polymer ?
#
loop_
_entity_poly.entity_id
_entity_poly.type
_entity_poly.pdbx_seq_one_letter_code
_entity_poly.pdbx_strand_id
1 'polypeptide(L)'
;MLRTVTRRPSATRHALARTGVALLLASVGLVGLSTTASAEAQVTVADESGAPVSTVAAGGVVTVSGTGFQSVQGGAGGIYVVFGWVDDPEGGSWRPSEGGATGADYLYAPDTEDAQNAGFQRFVAFPGAGTAVAANGGEIAADGTWTTPLTVPSAQFEAVDRAGAAVPVDCTQVQCGIITFGAHGIKNATNETFTPVTFGDPAADAAAAEAAAAEAAAAEEAAAAEQAAPSDEATTEDASTEATDPSDGGTEATDAPTDSPTPGTDDDALLSPGLRLALSIAGGVAALTVLVVLGIRKIRAREAQGSTTGAPAAPQTGEVPDDDTSSDEGPGTGR
;
A
#
# COMPACT_ATOMS: atom_id res chain seq x y z
N MET A 1 43.48 -37.18 -83.82
CA MET A 1 42.51 -38.29 -83.91
C MET A 1 41.28 -37.93 -83.07
N LEU A 2 40.11 -38.07 -83.69
CA LEU A 2 38.75 -38.30 -83.15
C LEU A 2 38.14 -37.36 -82.08
N ARG A 3 37.31 -36.46 -82.62
CA ARG A 3 35.91 -36.12 -82.29
C ARG A 3 35.15 -36.94 -81.21
N THR A 4 34.40 -36.16 -80.42
CA THR A 4 33.05 -36.39 -79.81
C THR A 4 32.84 -37.55 -78.84
N VAL A 5 32.03 -37.29 -77.79
CA VAL A 5 30.68 -37.86 -77.63
C VAL A 5 30.04 -37.34 -76.34
N THR A 6 28.90 -36.67 -76.49
CA THR A 6 27.86 -36.49 -75.47
C THR A 6 27.21 -37.83 -75.12
N ARG A 7 27.00 -38.14 -73.84
CA ARG A 7 25.94 -39.05 -73.40
C ARG A 7 25.27 -38.54 -72.13
N ARG A 8 24.00 -38.14 -72.26
CA ARG A 8 23.01 -38.26 -71.18
C ARG A 8 22.49 -39.71 -71.20
N PRO A 9 22.37 -40.33 -70.03
CA PRO A 9 21.19 -41.15 -69.73
C PRO A 9 20.62 -40.72 -68.37
N SER A 10 19.34 -40.35 -68.33
CA SER A 10 18.17 -41.23 -68.17
C SER A 10 17.84 -41.44 -66.71
N ALA A 11 16.82 -40.72 -66.26
CA ALA A 11 16.02 -41.11 -65.12
C ALA A 11 15.37 -42.48 -65.40
N THR A 12 15.39 -43.37 -64.42
CA THR A 12 14.19 -44.06 -63.88
C THR A 12 14.58 -45.34 -63.15
N ARG A 13 13.82 -45.60 -62.07
CA ARG A 13 13.66 -46.87 -61.33
C ARG A 13 14.75 -47.15 -60.30
N HIS A 14 14.45 -46.89 -59.03
CA HIS A 14 14.11 -47.99 -58.12
C HIS A 14 13.16 -47.47 -57.04
N ALA A 15 11.91 -47.90 -57.18
CA ALA A 15 10.92 -47.84 -56.13
C ALA A 15 11.31 -48.82 -55.01
N LEU A 16 10.88 -48.47 -53.80
CA LEU A 16 10.59 -49.39 -52.69
C LEU A 16 11.79 -50.14 -52.08
N ALA A 17 12.46 -49.46 -51.15
CA ALA A 17 12.86 -50.08 -49.89
C ALA A 17 12.24 -49.25 -48.75
N ARG A 18 10.98 -49.54 -48.44
CA ARG A 18 10.42 -49.24 -47.13
C ARG A 18 11.12 -50.16 -46.13
N THR A 19 11.49 -49.63 -44.97
CA THR A 19 11.08 -50.08 -43.62
C THR A 19 12.24 -49.86 -42.65
N GLY A 20 12.06 -48.95 -41.68
CA GLY A 20 12.78 -49.08 -40.41
C GLY A 20 13.68 -47.93 -39.94
N VAL A 21 13.30 -46.65 -40.08
CA VAL A 21 13.76 -45.60 -39.14
C VAL A 21 12.66 -44.53 -39.03
N ALA A 22 11.59 -44.82 -38.29
CA ALA A 22 10.52 -43.86 -38.01
C ALA A 22 10.03 -43.92 -36.55
N LEU A 23 10.91 -44.32 -35.63
CA LEU A 23 10.67 -44.27 -34.18
C LEU A 23 11.98 -43.88 -33.49
N LEU A 24 12.35 -42.59 -33.52
CA LEU A 24 13.39 -42.02 -32.64
C LEU A 24 13.43 -40.47 -32.70
N LEU A 25 12.31 -39.81 -33.04
CA LEU A 25 12.21 -38.34 -33.11
C LEU A 25 11.01 -37.75 -32.34
N ALA A 26 10.33 -38.56 -31.51
CA ALA A 26 9.11 -38.16 -30.80
C ALA A 26 9.25 -38.18 -29.27
N SER A 27 10.41 -37.76 -28.74
CA SER A 27 10.64 -37.73 -27.29
C SER A 27 11.55 -36.59 -26.79
N VAL A 28 11.77 -35.54 -27.60
CA VAL A 28 12.22 -34.26 -27.03
C VAL A 28 11.00 -33.65 -26.35
N GLY A 29 10.89 -33.97 -25.06
CA GLY A 29 9.77 -33.66 -24.21
C GLY A 29 9.41 -32.19 -24.28
N LEU A 30 8.10 -31.96 -24.34
CA LEU A 30 7.45 -30.80 -23.75
C LEU A 30 8.03 -30.64 -22.33
N VAL A 31 9.09 -29.84 -22.18
CA VAL A 31 9.31 -29.12 -20.94
C VAL A 31 8.12 -28.19 -20.89
N GLY A 32 7.12 -28.58 -20.13
CA GLY A 32 5.97 -27.74 -19.83
C GLY A 32 6.52 -26.40 -19.37
N LEU A 33 6.35 -25.38 -20.20
CA LEU A 33 6.27 -24.02 -19.73
C LEU A 33 5.05 -24.01 -18.82
N SER A 34 5.24 -24.38 -17.56
CA SER A 34 4.38 -23.94 -16.49
C SER A 34 4.53 -22.43 -16.49
N THR A 35 3.78 -21.76 -17.37
CA THR A 35 3.42 -20.37 -17.12
C THR A 35 2.64 -20.46 -15.83
N THR A 36 3.30 -20.23 -14.70
CA THR A 36 2.62 -19.77 -13.51
C THR A 36 1.75 -18.64 -14.02
N ALA A 37 0.44 -18.87 -14.06
CA ALA A 37 -0.50 -17.78 -14.27
C ALA A 37 -0.18 -16.82 -13.13
N SER A 38 0.56 -15.75 -13.44
CA SER A 38 0.79 -14.70 -12.48
C SER A 38 -0.59 -14.10 -12.29
N ALA A 39 -1.20 -14.37 -11.13
CA ALA A 39 -2.39 -13.66 -10.76
C ALA A 39 -2.06 -12.17 -10.84
N GLU A 40 -2.91 -11.41 -11.51
CA GLU A 40 -2.81 -9.95 -11.49
C GLU A 40 -2.81 -9.48 -10.03
N ALA A 41 -1.97 -8.50 -9.71
CA ALA A 41 -1.85 -7.99 -8.37
C ALA A 41 -3.21 -7.48 -7.87
N GLN A 42 -3.62 -8.01 -6.72
CA GLN A 42 -4.93 -7.73 -6.13
C GLN A 42 -4.74 -7.29 -4.69
N VAL A 43 -5.52 -6.30 -4.28
CA VAL A 43 -5.51 -5.77 -2.92
C VAL A 43 -6.91 -5.91 -2.32
N THR A 44 -6.97 -6.50 -1.14
CA THR A 44 -8.17 -6.58 -0.30
C THR A 44 -8.01 -5.68 0.92
N VAL A 45 -9.12 -5.10 1.35
CA VAL A 45 -9.21 -4.29 2.57
C VAL A 45 -10.13 -5.02 3.53
N ALA A 46 -9.71 -5.14 4.78
CA ALA A 46 -10.47 -5.78 5.84
C ALA A 46 -10.58 -4.88 7.06
N ASP A 47 -11.70 -5.00 7.78
CA ASP A 47 -11.90 -4.34 9.08
C ASP A 47 -11.12 -5.05 10.20
N GLU A 48 -11.29 -4.59 11.44
CA GLU A 48 -10.62 -5.14 12.62
C GLU A 48 -11.01 -6.61 12.92
N SER A 49 -12.17 -7.07 12.43
CA SER A 49 -12.60 -8.48 12.54
C SER A 49 -11.95 -9.38 11.49
N GLY A 50 -11.27 -8.80 10.49
CA GLY A 50 -10.71 -9.49 9.34
C GLY A 50 -11.72 -9.73 8.21
N ALA A 51 -12.94 -9.19 8.32
CA ALA A 51 -13.93 -9.28 7.25
C ALA A 51 -13.58 -8.32 6.10
N PRO A 52 -13.71 -8.74 4.83
CA PRO A 52 -13.45 -7.86 3.70
C PRO A 52 -14.49 -6.73 3.63
N VAL A 53 -14.02 -5.50 3.43
CA VAL A 53 -14.86 -4.30 3.38
C VAL A 53 -14.50 -3.41 2.18
N SER A 54 -15.51 -2.72 1.66
CA SER A 54 -15.36 -1.62 0.68
C SER A 54 -15.79 -0.26 1.26
N THR A 55 -16.26 -0.26 2.51
CA THR A 55 -16.70 0.92 3.24
C THR A 55 -15.76 1.11 4.43
N VAL A 56 -15.22 2.31 4.59
CA VAL A 56 -14.23 2.65 5.60
C VAL A 56 -14.68 3.81 6.48
N ALA A 57 -14.17 3.86 7.70
CA ALA A 57 -14.44 4.94 8.65
C ALA A 57 -13.25 5.91 8.71
N ALA A 58 -13.54 7.21 8.83
CA ALA A 58 -12.52 8.23 9.02
C ALA A 58 -11.75 8.00 10.32
N GLY A 59 -10.42 8.00 10.25
CA GLY A 59 -9.53 7.74 11.39
C GLY A 59 -9.45 6.26 11.81
N GLY A 60 -10.21 5.37 11.16
CA GLY A 60 -10.15 3.94 11.41
C GLY A 60 -8.86 3.32 10.87
N VAL A 61 -8.46 2.17 11.44
CA VAL A 61 -7.36 1.36 10.91
C VAL A 61 -7.95 0.16 10.18
N VAL A 62 -7.50 -0.06 8.95
CA VAL A 62 -7.88 -1.23 8.15
C VAL A 62 -6.66 -2.14 7.96
N THR A 63 -6.92 -3.44 7.79
CA THR A 63 -5.90 -4.38 7.33
C THR A 63 -5.93 -4.44 5.82
N VAL A 64 -4.83 -4.06 5.18
CA VAL A 64 -4.67 -4.13 3.72
C VAL A 64 -3.79 -5.31 3.39
N SER A 65 -4.26 -6.21 2.52
CA SER A 65 -3.50 -7.37 2.09
C SER A 65 -3.39 -7.43 0.58
N GLY A 66 -2.24 -7.86 0.08
CA GLY A 66 -1.99 -8.03 -1.35
C GLY A 66 -1.64 -9.46 -1.72
N THR A 67 -1.99 -9.85 -2.94
CA THR A 67 -1.59 -11.12 -3.58
C THR A 67 -1.23 -10.86 -5.04
N GLY A 68 -0.40 -11.71 -5.64
CA GLY A 68 0.01 -11.56 -7.05
C GLY A 68 1.03 -10.45 -7.31
N PHE A 69 1.57 -9.83 -6.26
CA PHE A 69 2.62 -8.81 -6.41
C PHE A 69 3.94 -9.45 -6.83
N GLN A 70 4.69 -8.74 -7.66
CA GLN A 70 6.08 -9.11 -7.92
C GLN A 70 6.87 -9.00 -6.61
N SER A 71 7.68 -10.02 -6.31
CA SER A 71 8.65 -10.02 -5.22
C SER A 71 10.04 -10.29 -5.76
N VAL A 72 11.01 -9.42 -5.46
CA VAL A 72 12.37 -9.50 -6.01
C VAL A 72 13.38 -9.63 -4.87
N GLN A 73 13.94 -10.83 -4.68
CA GLN A 73 14.95 -11.06 -3.65
C GLN A 73 16.15 -10.11 -3.83
N GLY A 74 16.46 -9.33 -2.80
CA GLY A 74 17.54 -8.33 -2.83
C GLY A 74 17.26 -7.13 -3.76
N GLY A 75 16.06 -7.03 -4.33
CA GLY A 75 15.63 -5.89 -5.13
C GLY A 75 15.58 -4.61 -4.29
N ALA A 76 15.88 -3.47 -4.90
CA ALA A 76 15.74 -2.19 -4.21
C ALA A 76 14.25 -1.81 -4.06
N GLY A 77 13.89 -1.22 -2.92
CA GLY A 77 12.54 -0.69 -2.70
C GLY A 77 11.53 -1.75 -2.33
N GLY A 78 10.41 -1.76 -3.06
CA GLY A 78 9.18 -2.48 -2.73
C GLY A 78 7.98 -1.67 -3.22
N ILE A 79 6.92 -1.60 -2.41
CA ILE A 79 5.73 -0.78 -2.70
C ILE A 79 5.45 0.22 -1.58
N TYR A 80 4.93 1.39 -1.95
CA TYR A 80 4.13 2.17 -1.02
C TYR A 80 2.67 1.72 -1.10
N VAL A 81 2.03 1.64 0.06
CA VAL A 81 0.59 1.43 0.21
C VAL A 81 0.04 2.70 0.86
N VAL A 82 -0.85 3.40 0.17
CA VAL A 82 -1.39 4.70 0.61
C VAL A 82 -2.90 4.79 0.40
N PHE A 83 -3.54 5.68 1.13
CA PHE A 83 -4.93 6.09 0.86
C PHE A 83 -4.94 7.35 -0.01
N GLY A 84 -5.71 7.35 -1.09
CA GLY A 84 -5.73 8.47 -2.02
C GLY A 84 -6.79 8.40 -3.10
N TRP A 85 -6.63 9.26 -4.10
CA TRP A 85 -7.46 9.37 -5.29
C TRP A 85 -6.59 9.18 -6.54
N VAL A 86 -7.20 8.63 -7.59
CA VAL A 86 -6.63 8.52 -8.94
C VAL A 86 -7.64 9.05 -9.96
N ASP A 87 -7.16 9.65 -11.04
CA ASP A 87 -7.99 10.31 -12.05
C ASP A 87 -8.74 9.36 -12.98
N ASP A 88 -8.13 8.23 -13.29
CA ASP A 88 -8.64 7.20 -14.20
C ASP A 88 -8.57 5.80 -13.55
N PRO A 89 -9.42 5.53 -12.54
CA PRO A 89 -9.35 4.30 -11.76
C PRO A 89 -9.60 3.03 -12.59
N GLU A 90 -10.33 3.13 -13.70
CA GLU A 90 -10.66 1.99 -14.58
C GLU A 90 -9.66 1.81 -15.73
N GLY A 91 -9.13 2.91 -16.30
CA GLY A 91 -8.20 2.86 -17.43
C GLY A 91 -6.72 2.77 -17.03
N GLY A 92 -6.38 3.13 -15.78
CA GLY A 92 -5.05 2.96 -15.23
C GLY A 92 -4.01 3.97 -15.72
N SER A 93 -4.42 5.04 -16.43
CA SER A 93 -3.48 6.07 -16.91
C SER A 93 -2.80 6.85 -15.78
N TRP A 94 -3.38 6.85 -14.57
CA TRP A 94 -2.77 7.37 -13.34
C TRP A 94 -1.45 6.69 -12.94
N ARG A 95 -1.23 5.46 -13.40
CA ARG A 95 -0.12 4.62 -12.98
C ARG A 95 1.22 5.27 -13.33
N PRO A 96 2.19 5.33 -12.40
CA PRO A 96 3.53 5.80 -12.72
C PRO A 96 4.19 5.08 -13.91
N SER A 97 3.92 3.78 -14.09
CA SER A 97 4.42 3.01 -15.24
C SER A 97 3.89 3.51 -16.58
N GLU A 98 2.66 4.03 -16.60
CA GLU A 98 1.96 4.55 -17.79
C GLU A 98 2.18 6.05 -18.01
N GLY A 99 2.97 6.70 -17.14
CA GLY A 99 3.32 8.11 -17.25
C GLY A 99 2.56 9.03 -16.30
N GLY A 100 1.65 8.49 -15.49
CA GLY A 100 0.96 9.26 -14.46
C GLY A 100 1.93 9.82 -13.40
N ALA A 101 1.52 10.92 -12.78
CA ALA A 101 2.32 11.74 -11.89
C ALA A 101 1.54 12.20 -10.66
N THR A 102 2.21 12.16 -9.50
CA THR A 102 1.67 12.73 -8.26
C THR A 102 1.37 14.22 -8.44
N GLY A 103 0.20 14.66 -8.00
CA GLY A 103 -0.25 16.04 -8.14
C GLY A 103 -1.08 16.32 -9.39
N ALA A 104 -1.14 15.38 -10.33
CA ALA A 104 -1.96 15.49 -11.54
C ALA A 104 -2.91 14.30 -11.66
N ASP A 105 -2.35 13.10 -11.79
CA ASP A 105 -3.11 11.88 -12.12
C ASP A 105 -3.41 11.05 -10.87
N TYR A 106 -2.66 11.25 -9.79
CA TYR A 106 -2.96 10.70 -8.47
C TYR A 106 -2.50 11.61 -7.33
N LEU A 107 -3.23 11.54 -6.21
CA LEU A 107 -2.99 12.26 -4.97
C LEU A 107 -3.23 11.30 -3.80
N TYR A 108 -2.48 11.45 -2.71
CA TYR A 108 -2.66 10.62 -1.52
C TYR A 108 -2.45 11.42 -0.25
N ALA A 109 -2.97 10.89 0.86
CA ALA A 109 -2.85 11.52 2.16
C ALA A 109 -1.36 11.61 2.55
N PRO A 110 -0.86 12.82 2.88
CA PRO A 110 0.55 13.01 3.16
C PRO A 110 0.92 12.34 4.48
N ASP A 111 2.10 11.73 4.51
CA ASP A 111 2.69 11.16 5.70
C ASP A 111 4.22 11.33 5.65
N THR A 112 4.88 11.11 6.79
CA THR A 112 6.35 11.01 6.81
C THR A 112 6.80 9.62 6.35
N GLU A 113 7.98 9.54 5.72
CA GLU A 113 8.62 8.25 5.39
C GLU A 113 9.27 7.56 6.61
N ASP A 114 9.22 8.20 7.78
CA ASP A 114 9.75 7.66 9.02
C ASP A 114 9.03 6.36 9.42
N ALA A 115 9.74 5.48 10.14
CA ALA A 115 9.15 4.23 10.60
C ALA A 115 7.95 4.45 11.54
N GLN A 116 7.95 5.56 12.28
CA GLN A 116 6.86 5.99 13.16
C GLN A 116 6.10 7.16 12.53
N ASN A 117 5.34 6.85 11.49
CA ASN A 117 4.50 7.82 10.79
C ASN A 117 3.02 7.73 11.24
N ALA A 118 2.15 8.61 10.74
CA ALA A 118 0.73 8.64 11.12
C ALA A 118 -0.05 7.39 10.64
N GLY A 119 0.52 6.66 9.68
CA GLY A 119 -0.01 5.42 9.15
C GLY A 119 -0.86 5.58 7.91
N PHE A 120 -0.87 6.76 7.30
CA PHE A 120 -1.50 7.02 6.01
C PHE A 120 -0.66 6.46 4.84
N GLN A 121 0.62 6.19 5.10
CA GLN A 121 1.54 5.54 4.18
C GLN A 121 2.25 4.36 4.85
N ARG A 122 2.35 3.24 4.13
CA ARG A 122 3.18 2.10 4.52
C ARG A 122 4.18 1.76 3.42
N PHE A 123 5.43 1.52 3.82
CA PHE A 123 6.45 0.96 2.95
C PHE A 123 6.58 -0.54 3.20
N VAL A 124 6.21 -1.34 2.19
CA VAL A 124 6.39 -2.80 2.19
C VAL A 124 7.56 -3.13 1.27
N ALA A 125 8.67 -3.61 1.84
CA ALA A 125 9.91 -3.80 1.10
C ALA A 125 9.92 -5.12 0.32
N PHE A 126 10.78 -5.21 -0.70
CA PHE A 126 11.18 -6.49 -1.24
C PHE A 126 12.04 -7.28 -0.24
N PRO A 127 12.00 -8.62 -0.28
CA PRO A 127 12.68 -9.44 0.72
C PRO A 127 14.20 -9.31 0.57
N GLY A 128 14.88 -9.06 1.69
CA GLY A 128 16.33 -8.86 1.72
C GLY A 128 16.83 -7.60 0.99
N ALA A 129 15.93 -6.64 0.71
CA ALA A 129 16.32 -5.33 0.20
C ALA A 129 17.19 -4.58 1.22
N GLY A 130 18.19 -3.82 0.76
CA GLY A 130 18.94 -2.93 1.66
C GLY A 130 18.06 -1.86 2.33
N THR A 131 16.90 -1.57 1.74
CA THR A 131 15.87 -0.66 2.28
C THR A 131 14.92 -1.32 3.26
N ALA A 132 14.95 -2.65 3.44
CA ALA A 132 14.03 -3.36 4.32
C ALA A 132 14.07 -2.87 5.78
N VAL A 133 15.20 -2.32 6.23
CA VAL A 133 15.35 -1.71 7.56
C VAL A 133 14.46 -0.48 7.77
N ALA A 134 14.06 0.19 6.69
CA ALA A 134 13.15 1.33 6.72
C ALA A 134 11.68 0.93 6.50
N ALA A 135 11.41 -0.36 6.23
CA ALA A 135 10.05 -0.84 6.02
C ALA A 135 9.27 -0.79 7.33
N ASN A 136 8.17 -0.03 7.31
CA ASN A 136 7.20 0.04 8.39
C ASN A 136 5.89 -0.68 8.05
N GLY A 137 5.81 -1.27 6.86
CA GLY A 137 4.69 -2.08 6.39
C GLY A 137 4.97 -3.57 6.25
N GLY A 138 6.21 -4.02 6.50
CA GLY A 138 6.64 -5.42 6.36
C GLY A 138 7.41 -5.68 5.05
N GLU A 139 7.45 -6.95 4.64
CA GLU A 139 8.09 -7.39 3.39
C GLU A 139 7.07 -8.12 2.50
N ILE A 140 7.25 -8.01 1.18
CA ILE A 140 6.53 -8.83 0.19
C ILE A 140 7.15 -10.22 0.22
N ALA A 141 6.36 -11.23 0.58
CA ALA A 141 6.78 -12.62 0.58
C ALA A 141 7.17 -13.09 -0.82
N ALA A 142 7.93 -14.19 -0.90
CA ALA A 142 8.42 -14.72 -2.18
C ALA A 142 7.29 -15.15 -3.14
N ASP A 143 6.11 -15.44 -2.62
CA ASP A 143 4.90 -15.77 -3.39
C ASP A 143 4.07 -14.54 -3.79
N GLY A 144 4.55 -13.33 -3.50
CA GLY A 144 3.88 -12.08 -3.84
C GLY A 144 2.77 -11.67 -2.86
N THR A 145 2.69 -12.32 -1.69
CA THR A 145 1.75 -11.94 -0.63
C THR A 145 2.35 -10.90 0.33
N TRP A 146 1.50 -10.04 0.88
CA TRP A 146 1.86 -9.11 1.95
C TRP A 146 0.62 -8.68 2.73
N THR A 147 0.81 -8.15 3.94
CA THR A 147 -0.26 -7.57 4.75
C THR A 147 0.28 -6.42 5.58
N THR A 148 -0.50 -5.34 5.73
CA THR A 148 -0.11 -4.16 6.49
C THR A 148 -1.32 -3.41 7.06
N PRO A 149 -1.23 -2.83 8.27
CA PRO A 149 -2.26 -1.92 8.76
C PRO A 149 -2.13 -0.56 8.09
N LEU A 150 -3.25 0.03 7.68
CA LEU A 150 -3.29 1.38 7.11
C LEU A 150 -4.34 2.22 7.85
N THR A 151 -3.93 3.40 8.31
CA THR A 151 -4.85 4.38 8.88
C THR A 151 -5.59 5.07 7.74
N VAL A 152 -6.91 5.10 7.80
CA VAL A 152 -7.75 5.83 6.85
C VAL A 152 -7.86 7.28 7.32
N PRO A 153 -7.51 8.28 6.49
CA PRO A 153 -7.64 9.68 6.86
C PRO A 153 -9.13 10.09 6.93
N SER A 154 -9.40 11.37 7.15
CA SER A 154 -10.75 11.91 6.96
C SER A 154 -11.19 11.82 5.50
N ALA A 155 -12.51 11.82 5.25
CA ALA A 155 -13.09 11.83 3.91
C ALA A 155 -12.67 13.03 3.06
N GLN A 156 -12.24 14.10 3.73
CA GLN A 156 -11.63 15.28 3.13
C GLN A 156 -10.25 15.45 3.74
N PHE A 157 -9.22 15.61 2.91
CA PHE A 157 -7.85 15.82 3.36
C PHE A 157 -7.07 16.70 2.38
N GLU A 158 -6.00 17.32 2.88
CA GLU A 158 -5.05 18.07 2.06
C GLU A 158 -3.93 17.12 1.60
N ALA A 159 -3.89 16.84 0.30
CA ALA A 159 -2.76 16.18 -0.34
C ALA A 159 -1.66 17.21 -0.66
N VAL A 160 -0.52 16.73 -1.16
CA VAL A 160 0.59 17.58 -1.58
C VAL A 160 0.96 17.24 -3.03
N ASP A 161 1.00 18.27 -3.88
CA ASP A 161 1.47 18.10 -5.26
C ASP A 161 3.00 18.04 -5.36
N ARG A 162 3.50 17.88 -6.58
CA ARG A 162 4.95 17.82 -6.83
C ARG A 162 5.70 19.13 -6.54
N ALA A 163 5.00 20.26 -6.54
CA ALA A 163 5.57 21.57 -6.17
C ALA A 163 5.55 21.80 -4.64
N GLY A 164 4.96 20.88 -3.87
CA GLY A 164 4.78 21.03 -2.43
C GLY A 164 3.56 21.87 -2.05
N ALA A 165 2.67 22.17 -3.00
CA ALA A 165 1.44 22.90 -2.73
C ALA A 165 0.37 21.94 -2.19
N ALA A 166 -0.42 22.44 -1.23
CA ALA A 166 -1.57 21.72 -0.72
C ALA A 166 -2.66 21.64 -1.79
N VAL A 167 -3.23 20.44 -1.98
CA VAL A 167 -4.33 20.18 -2.90
C VAL A 167 -5.44 19.45 -2.15
N PRO A 168 -6.65 20.04 -2.04
CA PRO A 168 -7.75 19.40 -1.34
C PRO A 168 -8.27 18.19 -2.12
N VAL A 169 -8.51 17.09 -1.42
CA VAL A 169 -9.17 15.89 -1.92
C VAL A 169 -10.45 15.67 -1.12
N ASP A 170 -11.57 15.49 -1.81
CA ASP A 170 -12.87 15.18 -1.20
C ASP A 170 -13.42 13.86 -1.75
N CYS A 171 -13.26 12.80 -0.96
CA CYS A 171 -13.68 11.44 -1.31
C CYS A 171 -15.21 11.26 -1.37
N THR A 172 -15.99 12.29 -1.04
CA THR A 172 -17.45 12.30 -1.30
C THR A 172 -17.78 12.74 -2.72
N GLN A 173 -16.82 13.37 -3.42
CA GLN A 173 -16.97 13.88 -4.79
C GLN A 173 -16.14 13.08 -5.80
N VAL A 174 -15.04 12.47 -5.35
CA VAL A 174 -14.15 11.65 -6.19
C VAL A 174 -13.98 10.24 -5.63
N GLN A 175 -13.64 9.28 -6.49
CA GLN A 175 -13.39 7.91 -6.06
C GLN A 175 -12.02 7.80 -5.36
N CYS A 176 -12.03 7.69 -4.04
CA CYS A 176 -10.83 7.36 -3.27
C CYS A 176 -10.64 5.85 -3.12
N GLY A 177 -9.46 5.44 -2.70
CA GLY A 177 -9.09 4.03 -2.62
C GLY A 177 -7.71 3.83 -2.01
N ILE A 178 -7.35 2.57 -1.91
CA ILE A 178 -5.99 2.16 -1.58
C ILE A 178 -5.19 2.10 -2.88
N ILE A 179 -4.10 2.85 -2.93
CA ILE A 179 -3.16 2.87 -4.06
C ILE A 179 -1.92 2.09 -3.66
N THR A 180 -1.45 1.22 -4.54
CA THR A 180 -0.08 0.71 -4.49
C THR A 180 0.72 1.23 -5.66
N PHE A 181 1.99 1.57 -5.42
CA PHE A 181 2.94 1.92 -6.47
C PHE A 181 4.37 1.66 -5.98
N GLY A 182 5.32 1.57 -6.91
CA GLY A 182 6.69 1.26 -6.54
C GLY A 182 7.33 2.32 -5.63
N ALA A 183 7.97 1.86 -4.57
CA ALA A 183 8.59 2.74 -3.59
C ALA A 183 9.80 3.50 -4.16
N HIS A 184 10.10 4.65 -3.56
CA HIS A 184 11.25 5.51 -3.91
C HIS A 184 11.34 5.88 -5.41
N GLY A 185 10.18 6.02 -6.07
CA GLY A 185 10.07 6.43 -7.47
C GLY A 185 10.32 5.32 -8.49
N ILE A 186 10.40 4.07 -8.06
CA ILE A 186 10.49 2.92 -8.97
C ILE A 186 9.13 2.74 -9.65
N LYS A 187 9.12 2.74 -10.99
CA LYS A 187 7.93 2.41 -11.78
C LYS A 187 7.83 0.89 -11.90
N ASN A 188 6.69 0.32 -11.55
CA ASN A 188 6.47 -1.12 -11.61
C ASN A 188 4.99 -1.43 -11.86
N ALA A 189 4.62 -1.58 -13.14
CA ALA A 189 3.26 -1.87 -13.56
C ALA A 189 2.66 -3.11 -12.85
N THR A 190 3.47 -4.12 -12.52
CA THR A 190 3.01 -5.34 -11.84
C THR A 190 2.60 -5.09 -10.39
N ASN A 191 3.08 -4.01 -9.78
CA ASN A 191 2.84 -3.66 -8.37
C ASN A 191 2.04 -2.36 -8.22
N GLU A 192 1.39 -1.90 -9.30
CA GLU A 192 0.62 -0.66 -9.33
C GLU A 192 -0.88 -0.97 -9.38
N THR A 193 -1.56 -0.91 -8.23
CA THR A 193 -2.97 -1.25 -8.09
C THR A 193 -3.78 -0.10 -7.50
N PHE A 194 -5.07 -0.08 -7.79
CA PHE A 194 -6.04 0.78 -7.14
C PHE A 194 -7.23 -0.07 -6.67
N THR A 195 -7.51 -0.06 -5.38
CA THR A 195 -8.69 -0.72 -4.79
C THR A 195 -9.64 0.35 -4.28
N PRO A 196 -10.80 0.57 -4.93
CA PRO A 196 -11.73 1.61 -4.54
C PRO A 196 -12.34 1.32 -3.17
N VAL A 197 -12.55 2.37 -2.38
CA VAL A 197 -13.30 2.33 -1.12
C VAL A 197 -14.23 3.52 -1.03
N THR A 198 -15.21 3.45 -0.14
CA THR A 198 -16.17 4.53 0.14
C THR A 198 -16.17 4.83 1.62
N PHE A 199 -16.49 6.05 2.02
CA PHE A 199 -16.72 6.35 3.43
C PHE A 199 -18.12 5.90 3.85
N GLY A 200 -18.23 5.32 5.06
CA GLY A 200 -19.52 5.04 5.68
C GLY A 200 -20.36 6.31 5.83
N ASP A 201 -21.68 6.17 5.79
CA ASP A 201 -22.57 7.28 6.13
C ASP A 201 -22.60 7.41 7.65
N PRO A 202 -22.03 8.48 8.24
CA PRO A 202 -21.97 8.64 9.68
C PRO A 202 -23.35 8.65 10.35
N ALA A 203 -24.41 9.04 9.62
CA ALA A 203 -25.77 8.97 10.13
C ALA A 203 -26.28 7.53 10.18
N ALA A 204 -25.94 6.70 9.20
CA ALA A 204 -26.26 5.29 9.19
C ALA A 204 -25.49 4.54 10.30
N ASP A 205 -24.22 4.88 10.50
CA ASP A 205 -23.38 4.29 11.55
C ASP A 205 -23.92 4.64 12.96
N ALA A 206 -24.34 5.89 13.18
CA ALA A 206 -24.97 6.31 14.43
C ALA A 206 -26.31 5.58 14.68
N ALA A 207 -27.14 5.42 13.64
CA ALA A 207 -28.40 4.70 13.74
C ALA A 207 -28.20 3.20 14.02
N ALA A 208 -27.17 2.59 13.42
CA ALA A 208 -26.82 1.19 13.68
C ALA A 208 -26.32 0.98 15.12
N ALA A 209 -25.51 1.91 15.65
CA ALA A 209 -25.06 1.88 17.03
C ALA A 209 -26.22 2.03 18.03
N GLU A 210 -27.18 2.91 17.74
CA GLU A 210 -28.39 3.08 18.56
C GLU A 210 -29.28 1.83 18.53
N ALA A 211 -29.42 1.19 17.37
CA ALA A 211 -30.15 -0.08 17.24
C ALA A 211 -29.47 -1.23 18.00
N ALA A 212 -28.15 -1.36 17.91
CA ALA A 212 -27.39 -2.37 18.65
C ALA A 212 -27.47 -2.17 20.17
N ALA A 213 -27.44 -0.92 20.63
CA ALA A 213 -27.62 -0.59 22.05
C ALA A 213 -29.03 -0.95 22.54
N ALA A 214 -30.07 -0.73 21.72
CA ALA A 214 -31.43 -1.12 22.05
C ALA A 214 -31.61 -2.65 22.10
N GLU A 215 -30.96 -3.40 21.20
CA GLU A 215 -30.98 -4.86 21.19
C GLU A 215 -30.26 -5.47 22.40
N ALA A 216 -29.11 -4.90 22.79
CA ALA A 216 -28.39 -5.31 24.00
C ALA A 216 -29.21 -5.05 25.28
N ALA A 217 -29.88 -3.89 25.37
CA ALA A 217 -30.75 -3.57 26.51
C ALA A 217 -31.96 -4.52 26.60
N ALA A 218 -32.56 -4.87 25.46
CA ALA A 218 -33.68 -5.82 25.41
C ALA A 218 -33.24 -7.25 25.82
N ALA A 219 -32.03 -7.67 25.44
CA ALA A 219 -31.47 -8.96 25.86
C ALA A 219 -31.22 -9.02 27.37
N GLU A 220 -30.78 -7.92 27.98
CA GLU A 220 -30.54 -7.83 29.43
C GLU A 220 -31.86 -7.83 30.22
N GLU A 221 -32.90 -7.15 29.74
CA GLU A 221 -34.23 -7.15 30.36
C GLU A 221 -34.93 -8.52 30.24
N ALA A 222 -34.75 -9.24 29.13
CA ALA A 222 -35.23 -10.61 28.97
C ALA A 222 -34.52 -11.59 29.91
N ALA A 223 -33.20 -11.46 30.09
CA ALA A 223 -32.43 -12.29 31.01
C ALA A 223 -32.84 -12.06 32.48
N ALA A 224 -33.20 -10.82 32.85
CA ALA A 224 -33.69 -10.48 34.18
C ALA A 224 -35.11 -11.03 34.44
N ALA A 225 -35.98 -11.06 33.43
CA ALA A 225 -37.33 -11.61 33.55
C ALA A 225 -37.33 -13.14 33.75
N GLU A 226 -36.37 -13.85 33.15
CA GLU A 226 -36.25 -15.32 33.27
C GLU A 226 -35.75 -15.76 34.66
N GLN A 227 -35.02 -14.89 35.37
CA GLN A 227 -34.58 -15.11 36.76
C GLN A 227 -35.64 -14.75 37.81
N ALA A 228 -36.72 -14.08 37.41
CA ALA A 228 -37.81 -13.67 38.31
C ALA A 228 -39.03 -14.60 38.28
N ALA A 229 -39.00 -15.69 37.51
CA ALA A 229 -40.09 -16.67 37.48
C ALA A 229 -40.17 -17.46 38.81
N PRO A 230 -41.33 -17.48 39.52
CA PRO A 230 -41.46 -18.19 40.77
C PRO A 230 -41.51 -19.71 40.55
N SER A 231 -40.70 -20.45 41.31
CA SER A 231 -40.80 -21.91 41.44
C SER A 231 -42.04 -22.28 42.25
N ASP A 232 -43.19 -22.36 41.59
CA ASP A 232 -44.38 -23.03 42.14
C ASP A 232 -44.30 -24.53 41.83
N GLU A 233 -43.59 -25.30 42.65
CA GLU A 233 -43.90 -26.72 42.85
C GLU A 233 -44.06 -27.02 44.33
N ALA A 234 -45.33 -27.16 44.71
CA ALA A 234 -45.78 -27.71 45.98
C ALA A 234 -45.30 -29.16 46.10
N THR A 235 -44.55 -29.45 47.16
CA THR A 235 -44.20 -30.81 47.57
C THR A 235 -45.21 -31.29 48.60
N THR A 236 -46.03 -32.27 48.23
CA THR A 236 -46.78 -33.14 49.15
C THR A 236 -46.19 -34.55 49.09
N GLU A 237 -46.13 -35.19 50.26
CA GLU A 237 -45.80 -36.58 50.62
C GLU A 237 -46.34 -37.63 49.61
N ASP A 238 -45.78 -38.83 49.38
CA ASP A 238 -45.37 -39.89 50.32
C ASP A 238 -44.68 -41.08 49.56
N ALA A 239 -43.82 -41.83 50.28
CA ALA A 239 -43.35 -43.24 50.13
C ALA A 239 -43.12 -43.93 48.75
N SER A 240 -41.90 -44.46 48.54
CA SER A 240 -41.59 -45.87 48.91
C SER A 240 -40.13 -46.27 48.57
N THR A 241 -39.40 -46.64 49.61
CA THR A 241 -38.36 -47.70 49.78
C THR A 241 -37.74 -48.42 48.57
N GLU A 242 -36.40 -48.45 48.48
CA GLU A 242 -35.58 -49.68 48.64
C GLU A 242 -34.09 -49.37 48.93
N ALA A 243 -33.47 -50.23 49.76
CA ALA A 243 -32.15 -50.14 50.38
C ALA A 243 -30.99 -50.55 49.44
N THR A 244 -29.73 -50.13 49.65
CA THR A 244 -28.77 -50.83 50.55
C THR A 244 -27.44 -50.06 50.69
N ASP A 245 -26.94 -50.02 51.93
CA ASP A 245 -25.61 -49.62 52.46
C ASP A 245 -24.53 -50.72 52.12
N PRO A 246 -23.19 -50.60 52.34
CA PRO A 246 -22.51 -50.02 53.51
C PRO A 246 -21.28 -49.09 53.27
N SER A 247 -21.20 -48.05 54.11
CA SER A 247 -20.09 -47.73 55.06
C SER A 247 -18.61 -47.78 54.61
N ASP A 248 -17.84 -46.70 54.82
CA ASP A 248 -16.88 -46.52 55.96
C ASP A 248 -15.78 -45.45 55.74
N GLY A 249 -15.42 -44.71 56.81
CA GLY A 249 -14.21 -43.88 57.05
C GLY A 249 -14.15 -42.49 56.38
N GLY A 250 -14.14 -41.32 57.05
CA GLY A 250 -13.29 -40.88 58.18
C GLY A 250 -11.83 -40.74 57.72
N THR A 251 -11.11 -39.60 57.73
CA THR A 251 -11.17 -38.36 58.54
C THR A 251 -10.14 -37.34 57.97
N GLU A 252 -10.34 -36.04 58.29
CA GLU A 252 -9.36 -34.92 58.41
C GLU A 252 -8.62 -34.42 57.14
N ALA A 253 -8.85 -33.21 56.61
CA ALA A 253 -8.58 -31.86 57.15
C ALA A 253 -7.09 -31.54 57.36
N THR A 254 -6.44 -30.85 56.41
CA THR A 254 -5.53 -29.71 56.69
C THR A 254 -5.10 -28.93 55.43
N ASP A 255 -5.07 -27.61 55.59
CA ASP A 255 -4.19 -26.59 55.02
C ASP A 255 -4.29 -26.08 53.57
N ALA A 256 -4.58 -24.77 53.51
CA ALA A 256 -4.27 -23.83 52.45
C ALA A 256 -2.73 -23.61 52.32
N PRO A 257 -2.22 -23.02 51.22
CA PRO A 257 -2.31 -21.56 51.09
C PRO A 257 -2.76 -21.07 49.71
N THR A 258 -3.49 -19.96 49.77
CA THR A 258 -3.85 -19.05 48.69
C THR A 258 -2.62 -18.23 48.30
N ASP A 259 -2.24 -18.24 47.02
CA ASP A 259 -1.38 -17.21 46.43
C ASP A 259 -2.19 -16.45 45.36
N SER A 260 -2.43 -15.18 45.66
CA SER A 260 -3.00 -14.18 44.74
C SER A 260 -1.91 -13.16 44.40
N PRO A 261 -1.73 -12.76 43.14
CA PRO A 261 -1.01 -11.54 42.83
C PRO A 261 -1.96 -10.34 42.79
N THR A 262 -1.68 -9.36 43.64
CA THR A 262 -2.26 -8.01 43.66
C THR A 262 -1.76 -7.15 42.49
N PRO A 263 -2.59 -6.27 41.92
CA PRO A 263 -2.12 -5.09 41.20
C PRO A 263 -1.96 -3.93 42.19
N GLY A 264 -0.76 -3.34 42.23
CA GLY A 264 -0.46 -2.16 43.02
C GLY A 264 -1.05 -0.88 42.41
N THR A 265 -1.74 -0.12 43.25
CA THR A 265 -2.00 1.32 43.11
C THR A 265 -0.73 2.10 43.41
N ASP A 266 -0.32 2.97 42.49
CA ASP A 266 0.47 4.16 42.80
C ASP A 266 -0.24 5.40 42.20
N ASP A 267 -0.46 6.36 43.08
CA ASP A 267 -1.09 7.66 42.88
C ASP A 267 -0.26 8.56 41.94
N ASP A 268 -0.90 9.12 40.90
CA ASP A 268 -0.52 10.42 40.32
C ASP A 268 -1.71 11.00 39.53
N ALA A 269 -2.76 11.36 40.27
CA ALA A 269 -3.91 12.10 39.76
C ALA A 269 -3.90 13.53 40.29
N LEU A 270 -2.92 14.34 39.88
CA LEU A 270 -3.04 15.80 39.95
C LEU A 270 -2.31 16.43 38.76
N LEU A 271 -3.04 16.71 37.68
CA LEU A 271 -2.91 17.86 36.78
C LEU A 271 -3.90 17.70 35.61
N SER A 272 -4.93 18.55 35.58
CA SER A 272 -6.00 18.55 34.59
C SER A 272 -5.49 18.88 33.15
N PRO A 273 -6.17 18.37 32.11
CA PRO A 273 -5.68 18.36 30.72
C PRO A 273 -5.48 19.75 30.07
N GLY A 274 -5.93 20.83 30.70
CA GLY A 274 -5.80 22.19 30.17
C GLY A 274 -4.39 22.80 30.24
N LEU A 275 -3.48 22.27 31.08
CA LEU A 275 -2.17 22.90 31.30
C LEU A 275 -1.05 22.36 30.41
N ARG A 276 -1.25 21.25 29.67
CA ARG A 276 -0.24 20.69 28.76
C ARG A 276 -0.16 21.40 27.39
N LEU A 277 -1.08 22.30 27.07
CA LEU A 277 -1.08 23.06 25.81
C LEU A 277 -0.25 24.36 25.88
N ALA A 278 0.14 24.83 27.06
CA ALA A 278 0.78 26.15 27.20
C ALA A 278 2.32 26.13 27.16
N LEU A 279 2.99 24.97 27.27
CA LEU A 279 4.46 24.92 27.34
C LEU A 279 5.17 24.46 26.05
N SER A 280 4.44 24.07 25.00
CA SER A 280 5.01 23.74 23.68
C SER A 280 5.11 24.93 22.73
N ILE A 281 4.36 26.01 22.98
CA ILE A 281 4.29 27.18 22.08
C ILE A 281 5.56 28.05 22.19
N ALA A 282 6.23 28.11 23.35
CA ALA A 282 7.43 28.93 23.51
C ALA A 282 8.70 28.29 22.90
N GLY A 283 8.81 26.96 22.88
CA GLY A 283 9.96 26.24 22.32
C GLY A 283 9.93 26.14 20.79
N GLY A 284 8.75 25.93 20.21
CA GLY A 284 8.57 25.77 18.76
C GLY A 284 8.84 27.05 17.97
N VAL A 285 8.43 28.22 18.49
CA VAL A 285 8.62 29.52 17.82
C VAL A 285 10.11 29.92 17.77
N ALA A 286 10.90 29.55 18.78
CA ALA A 286 12.33 29.82 18.80
C ALA A 286 13.12 28.95 17.80
N ALA A 287 12.74 27.68 17.62
CA ALA A 287 13.39 26.79 16.65
C ALA A 287 13.07 27.18 15.19
N LEU A 288 11.82 27.56 14.92
CA LEU A 288 11.37 27.94 13.57
C LEU A 288 12.00 29.26 13.09
N THR A 289 12.18 30.23 14.00
CA THR A 289 12.86 31.50 13.66
C THR A 289 14.34 31.32 13.35
N VAL A 290 15.05 30.43 14.04
CA VAL A 290 16.47 30.12 13.75
C VAL A 290 16.61 29.45 12.38
N LEU A 291 15.73 28.53 12.01
CA LEU A 291 15.77 27.84 10.71
C LEU A 291 15.47 28.79 9.54
N VAL A 292 14.50 29.71 9.70
CA VAL A 292 14.20 30.72 8.68
C VAL A 292 15.37 31.70 8.49
N VAL A 293 16.02 32.15 9.57
CA VAL A 293 17.19 33.04 9.48
C VAL A 293 18.39 32.34 8.83
N LEU A 294 18.62 31.06 9.12
CA LEU A 294 19.69 30.28 8.48
C LEU A 294 19.40 29.99 7.00
N GLY A 295 18.15 29.72 6.64
CA GLY A 295 17.71 29.56 5.25
C GLY A 295 17.93 30.82 4.42
N ILE A 296 17.50 31.98 4.92
CA ILE A 296 17.67 33.27 4.24
C ILE A 296 19.16 33.62 4.07
N ARG A 297 20.02 33.35 5.07
CA ARG A 297 21.47 33.57 4.95
C ARG A 297 22.11 32.68 3.88
N LYS A 298 21.68 31.43 3.75
CA LYS A 298 22.22 30.48 2.76
C LYS A 298 21.83 30.86 1.32
N ILE A 299 20.63 31.41 1.13
CA ILE A 299 20.16 31.91 -0.17
C ILE A 299 20.98 33.14 -0.59
N ARG A 300 21.13 34.13 0.31
CA ARG A 300 21.94 35.34 0.01
C ARG A 300 23.42 35.04 -0.24
N ALA A 301 23.98 34.02 0.42
CA ALA A 301 25.35 33.57 0.15
C ALA A 301 25.50 32.94 -1.25
N ARG A 302 24.48 32.27 -1.76
CA ARG A 302 24.48 31.72 -3.14
C ARG A 302 24.33 32.82 -4.19
N GLU A 303 23.53 33.84 -3.92
CA GLU A 303 23.40 35.02 -4.78
C GLU A 303 24.71 35.83 -4.84
N ALA A 304 25.43 35.94 -3.71
CA ALA A 304 26.75 36.58 -3.68
C ALA A 304 27.83 35.80 -4.45
N GLN A 305 27.68 34.47 -4.60
CA GLN A 305 28.62 33.62 -5.34
C GLN A 305 28.27 33.51 -6.84
N GLY A 306 27.00 33.71 -7.21
CA GLY A 306 26.53 33.68 -8.60
C GLY A 306 26.84 34.95 -9.42
N SER A 307 27.24 36.05 -8.77
CA SER A 307 27.48 37.33 -9.44
C SER A 307 28.91 37.51 -10.00
N THR A 308 29.82 36.54 -9.79
CA THR A 308 31.23 36.64 -10.22
C THR A 308 31.62 35.88 -11.49
N THR A 309 30.67 35.23 -12.19
CA THR A 309 30.99 34.41 -13.38
C THR A 309 30.32 34.88 -14.66
N GLY A 310 30.14 36.20 -14.83
CA GLY A 310 29.50 36.78 -16.02
C GLY A 310 30.08 38.14 -16.41
N ALA A 311 31.38 38.21 -16.69
CA ALA A 311 31.96 39.36 -17.38
C ALA A 311 31.78 39.17 -18.90
N PRO A 312 31.22 40.15 -19.64
CA PRO A 312 31.08 40.06 -21.09
C PRO A 312 32.44 40.30 -21.77
N ALA A 313 32.79 39.44 -22.72
CA ALA A 313 33.94 39.62 -23.58
C ALA A 313 33.73 40.84 -24.51
N ALA A 314 34.72 41.74 -24.52
CA ALA A 314 34.80 42.89 -25.41
C ALA A 314 35.01 42.46 -26.88
N PRO A 315 34.57 43.26 -27.87
CA PRO A 315 34.70 42.92 -29.29
C PRO A 315 36.13 43.17 -29.77
N GLN A 316 36.70 42.18 -30.47
CA GLN A 316 37.97 42.35 -31.18
C GLN A 316 37.71 43.07 -32.50
N THR A 317 38.33 44.24 -32.64
CA THR A 317 38.60 44.92 -33.91
C THR A 317 39.81 44.29 -34.58
N GLY A 318 39.71 43.94 -35.86
CA GLY A 318 40.88 43.53 -36.65
C GLY A 318 40.53 43.23 -38.11
N GLU A 319 40.96 44.15 -38.97
CA GLU A 319 41.10 44.14 -40.43
C GLU A 319 40.32 43.15 -41.33
N VAL A 320 39.57 43.76 -42.25
CA VAL A 320 39.28 43.27 -43.61
C VAL A 320 40.40 43.73 -44.54
N PRO A 321 40.83 42.90 -45.50
CA PRO A 321 41.23 43.40 -46.81
C PRO A 321 40.26 42.93 -47.91
N ASP A 322 39.98 43.88 -48.80
CA ASP A 322 39.21 43.81 -50.03
C ASP A 322 39.69 42.68 -50.97
N ASP A 323 38.79 42.05 -51.73
CA ASP A 323 38.63 42.40 -53.15
C ASP A 323 37.56 41.56 -53.87
N ASP A 324 36.80 42.27 -54.71
CA ASP A 324 36.23 41.89 -56.00
C ASP A 324 35.72 40.44 -56.25
N THR A 325 34.41 40.29 -56.53
CA THR A 325 33.92 40.30 -57.91
C THR A 325 32.39 40.24 -58.03
N SER A 326 31.91 41.04 -58.98
CA SER A 326 30.57 41.27 -59.51
C SER A 326 29.73 40.04 -59.88
N SER A 327 28.43 40.35 -60.10
CA SER A 327 27.50 39.74 -61.08
C SER A 327 26.70 38.53 -60.55
N ASP A 328 25.39 38.37 -60.76
CA ASP A 328 24.36 39.07 -61.53
C ASP A 328 23.02 38.31 -61.31
N GLU A 329 21.87 38.99 -61.51
CA GLU A 329 20.50 38.46 -61.73
C GLU A 329 19.86 37.50 -60.69
N GLY A 330 18.61 37.65 -60.21
CA GLY A 330 17.44 38.45 -60.54
C GLY A 330 16.21 37.87 -59.80
N PRO A 331 15.08 38.60 -59.68
CA PRO A 331 14.05 38.36 -58.66
C PRO A 331 12.82 37.59 -59.19
N GLY A 332 12.17 36.82 -58.31
CA GLY A 332 10.88 36.18 -58.56
C GLY A 332 9.89 36.43 -57.43
N THR A 333 9.07 37.46 -57.59
CA THR A 333 7.97 37.87 -56.70
C THR A 333 6.75 36.96 -56.80
N GLY A 334 6.00 36.83 -55.70
CA GLY A 334 4.57 37.15 -55.74
C GLY A 334 3.57 36.07 -55.29
N ARG A 335 2.84 36.44 -54.21
CA ARG A 335 1.58 35.93 -53.66
C ARG A 335 1.62 34.69 -52.77
#